data_AF-A0AA39WK15-F1
#
_entry.id   AF-A0AA39WK15-F1
#
_cell.length_a   1.000
_cell.length_b   1.000
_cell.length_c   1.000
_cell.angle_alpha   90.00
_cell.angle_beta   90.00
_cell.angle_gamma   90.00
#
_symmetry.space_group_name_H-M   'P 1'
#
loop_
_entity.id
_entity.type
_entity.pdbx_description
1 polymer ?
#
loop_
_entity_poly.entity_id
_entity_poly.type
_entity_poly.pdbx_seq_one_letter_code
_entity_poly.pdbx_strand_id
1 'polypeptide(L)'
;MESMCEDEPDAIKGILAEIIDKASGVFLWAVLACRSLLQGFAAYDYIQDLQKRIDELPPELEDLFRHMLGNTEPRYQSQGATLLRLCYYSQRNSEAFKVETLGLAVIDSGRIRPRSADYKTMSVEKRRSLCKVLEGRLRSRCCGLLEVRRQHYGNPCFCMTKGTHDHDSLIDSTVHFMHRTVFEFLEVPGNWDLDFLQIEDDFEPTAILALMSLHLTQLSMNRSTNRAAQTDEFLNNMFVHSIRADRTGNDAIASVFS
;
A
#
# COMPACT_ATOMS: atom_id res chain seq x y z
N MET A 1 -23.51 -10.27 -17.15
CA MET A 1 -23.17 -10.80 -15.82
C MET A 1 -24.22 -11.82 -15.40
N GLU A 2 -25.53 -11.50 -15.45
CA GLU A 2 -26.60 -12.50 -15.29
C GLU A 2 -26.54 -13.63 -16.34
N SER A 3 -26.26 -13.33 -17.61
CA SER A 3 -26.35 -14.35 -18.67
C SER A 3 -25.27 -15.45 -18.65
N MET A 4 -24.11 -15.27 -18.01
CA MET A 4 -23.09 -16.36 -17.91
C MET A 4 -23.32 -17.25 -16.70
N CYS A 5 -23.93 -16.72 -15.62
CA CYS A 5 -24.30 -17.51 -14.44
C CYS A 5 -25.50 -18.43 -14.69
N GLU A 6 -26.36 -18.08 -15.66
CA GLU A 6 -27.54 -18.88 -16.03
C GLU A 6 -27.19 -20.10 -16.90
N ASP A 7 -26.07 -20.05 -17.65
CA ASP A 7 -25.74 -21.05 -18.66
C ASP A 7 -25.03 -22.31 -18.08
N GLU A 8 -24.26 -22.22 -16.98
CA GLU A 8 -23.50 -23.35 -16.41
C GLU A 8 -23.45 -23.36 -14.85
N PRO A 9 -24.57 -23.61 -14.16
CA PRO A 9 -24.65 -23.54 -12.69
C PRO A 9 -23.78 -24.58 -11.96
N ASP A 10 -23.50 -25.72 -12.58
CA ASP A 10 -22.68 -26.77 -11.95
C ASP A 10 -21.19 -26.47 -11.98
N ALA A 11 -20.71 -25.78 -13.02
CA ALA A 11 -19.31 -25.36 -13.10
C ALA A 11 -18.98 -24.28 -12.04
N ILE A 12 -19.91 -23.35 -11.80
CA ILE A 12 -19.77 -22.34 -10.74
C ILE A 12 -19.73 -22.99 -9.35
N LYS A 13 -20.56 -24.02 -9.11
CA LYS A 13 -20.49 -24.80 -7.86
C LYS A 13 -19.15 -25.51 -7.71
N GLY A 14 -18.56 -26.00 -8.80
CA GLY A 14 -17.23 -26.59 -8.83
C GLY A 14 -16.15 -25.62 -8.33
N ILE A 15 -16.10 -24.42 -8.93
CA ILE A 15 -15.18 -23.35 -8.53
C ILE A 15 -15.35 -22.98 -7.05
N LEU A 16 -16.60 -22.84 -6.59
CA LEU A 16 -16.87 -22.52 -5.18
C LEU A 16 -16.42 -23.63 -4.23
N ALA A 17 -16.65 -24.89 -4.58
CA ALA A 17 -16.21 -26.03 -3.78
C ALA A 17 -14.69 -26.08 -3.66
N GLU A 18 -13.97 -25.82 -4.75
CA GLU A 18 -12.51 -25.80 -4.75
C GLU A 18 -11.95 -24.63 -3.92
N ILE A 19 -12.56 -23.44 -4.00
CA ILE A 19 -12.18 -22.31 -3.13
C ILE A 19 -12.33 -22.68 -1.66
N ILE A 20 -13.44 -23.33 -1.30
CA ILE A 20 -13.70 -23.73 0.09
C ILE A 20 -12.66 -24.76 0.55
N ASP A 21 -12.34 -25.74 -0.29
CA ASP A 21 -11.37 -26.80 -0.01
C ASP A 21 -9.95 -26.24 0.15
N LYS A 22 -9.46 -25.50 -0.86
CA LYS A 22 -8.11 -24.90 -0.87
C LYS A 22 -7.93 -23.82 0.20
N ALA A 23 -8.99 -23.07 0.53
CA ALA A 23 -8.90 -22.11 1.62
C ALA A 23 -8.57 -22.80 2.95
N SER A 24 -8.99 -24.06 3.15
CA SER A 24 -8.67 -24.85 4.35
C SER A 24 -8.91 -24.08 5.68
N GLY A 25 -9.97 -23.26 5.72
CA GLY A 25 -10.32 -22.41 6.86
C GLY A 25 -9.59 -21.04 6.94
N VAL A 26 -8.67 -20.75 6.03
CA VAL A 26 -7.96 -19.47 5.93
C VAL A 26 -8.80 -18.47 5.13
N PHE A 27 -9.61 -17.66 5.82
CA PHE A 27 -10.49 -16.67 5.19
C PHE A 27 -9.77 -15.73 4.22
N LEU A 28 -8.53 -15.33 4.52
CA LEU A 28 -7.73 -14.47 3.65
C LEU A 28 -7.46 -15.11 2.28
N TRP A 29 -7.20 -16.42 2.25
CA TRP A 29 -6.98 -17.15 1.02
C TRP A 29 -8.21 -17.04 0.11
N ALA A 30 -9.41 -17.27 0.68
CA ALA A 30 -10.66 -17.15 -0.07
C ALA A 30 -10.88 -15.72 -0.61
N VAL A 31 -10.53 -14.69 0.15
CA VAL A 31 -10.58 -13.29 -0.31
C VAL A 31 -9.67 -13.06 -1.51
N LEU A 32 -8.45 -13.60 -1.49
CA LEU A 32 -7.48 -13.47 -2.58
C LEU A 32 -7.91 -14.26 -3.82
N ALA A 33 -8.42 -15.48 -3.63
CA ALA A 33 -8.98 -16.29 -4.71
C ALA A 33 -10.16 -15.59 -5.40
N CYS A 34 -11.10 -15.04 -4.62
CA CYS A 34 -12.19 -14.23 -5.14
C CYS A 34 -11.69 -13.01 -5.92
N ARG A 35 -10.61 -12.35 -5.49
CA ARG A 35 -10.00 -11.24 -6.25
C ARG A 35 -9.39 -11.71 -7.57
N SER A 36 -8.73 -12.86 -7.60
CA SER A 36 -8.22 -13.46 -8.84
C SER A 36 -9.36 -13.74 -9.83
N LEU A 37 -10.48 -14.30 -9.35
CA LEU A 37 -11.68 -14.51 -10.17
C LEU A 37 -12.27 -13.21 -10.69
N LEU A 38 -12.41 -12.18 -9.84
CA LEU A 38 -12.92 -10.87 -10.27
C LEU A 38 -12.04 -10.23 -11.36
N GLN A 39 -10.71 -10.46 -11.33
CA GLN A 39 -9.82 -10.05 -12.40
C GLN A 39 -10.07 -10.84 -13.69
N GLY A 40 -10.29 -12.15 -13.60
CA GLY A 40 -10.66 -12.97 -14.76
C GLY A 40 -11.98 -12.54 -15.38
N PHE A 41 -13.00 -12.28 -14.57
CA PHE A 41 -14.28 -11.74 -15.07
C PHE A 41 -14.10 -10.39 -15.77
N ALA A 42 -13.27 -9.50 -15.23
CA ALA A 42 -12.96 -8.22 -15.87
C ALA A 42 -12.16 -8.40 -17.18
N ALA A 43 -11.46 -9.52 -17.34
CA ALA A 43 -10.75 -9.91 -18.54
C ALA A 43 -11.62 -10.66 -19.57
N TYR A 44 -12.92 -10.87 -19.28
CA TYR A 44 -13.84 -11.67 -20.09
C TYR A 44 -13.42 -13.15 -20.24
N ASP A 45 -12.75 -13.67 -19.22
CA ASP A 45 -12.34 -15.08 -19.16
C ASP A 45 -13.56 -16.00 -19.17
N TYR A 46 -13.45 -17.13 -19.88
CA TYR A 46 -14.46 -18.18 -19.84
C TYR A 46 -14.38 -18.95 -18.52
N ILE A 47 -15.39 -19.75 -18.21
CA ILE A 47 -15.43 -20.56 -16.98
C ILE A 47 -14.20 -21.47 -16.84
N GLN A 48 -13.71 -22.03 -17.94
CA GLN A 48 -12.51 -22.89 -17.94
C GLN A 48 -11.24 -22.11 -17.56
N ASP A 49 -11.13 -20.85 -17.99
CA ASP A 49 -10.01 -19.97 -17.64
C ASP A 49 -10.09 -19.59 -16.15
N LEU A 50 -11.30 -19.32 -15.64
CA LEU A 50 -11.53 -19.03 -14.21
C LEU A 50 -11.21 -20.23 -13.32
N GLN A 51 -11.59 -21.44 -13.73
CA GLN A 51 -11.23 -22.68 -13.06
C GLN A 51 -9.70 -22.83 -13.02
N LYS A 52 -9.04 -22.67 -14.16
CA LYS A 52 -7.57 -22.73 -14.26
C LYS A 52 -6.88 -21.71 -13.36
N ARG A 53 -7.42 -20.49 -13.25
CA ARG A 53 -6.90 -19.47 -12.33
C ARG A 53 -6.92 -19.94 -10.88
N ILE A 54 -7.97 -20.64 -10.43
CA ILE A 54 -8.04 -21.19 -9.07
C ILE A 54 -7.09 -22.39 -8.94
N ASP A 55 -7.03 -23.26 -9.96
CA ASP A 55 -6.13 -24.41 -10.01
C ASP A 55 -4.66 -23.99 -9.77
N GLU A 56 -4.26 -22.88 -10.38
CA GLU A 56 -2.91 -22.29 -10.32
C GLU A 56 -2.58 -21.61 -8.98
N LEU A 57 -3.57 -21.31 -8.11
CA LEU A 57 -3.31 -20.70 -6.80
C LEU A 57 -2.74 -21.72 -5.82
N PRO A 58 -1.58 -21.45 -5.19
CA PRO A 58 -1.03 -22.29 -4.14
C PRO A 58 -1.97 -22.35 -2.93
N PRO A 59 -2.13 -23.52 -2.27
CA PRO A 59 -2.99 -23.65 -1.10
C PRO A 59 -2.37 -22.99 0.15
N GLU A 60 -1.04 -22.97 0.27
CA GLU A 60 -0.33 -22.29 1.35
C GLU A 60 -0.32 -20.77 1.13
N LEU A 61 -0.64 -20.02 2.18
CA LEU A 61 -0.79 -18.56 2.09
C LEU A 61 0.51 -17.82 1.74
N GLU A 62 1.66 -18.29 2.24
CA GLU A 62 2.96 -17.69 1.89
C GLU A 62 3.30 -17.92 0.42
N ASP A 63 3.09 -19.13 -0.09
CA ASP A 63 3.31 -19.46 -1.50
C ASP A 63 2.33 -18.71 -2.39
N LEU A 64 1.09 -18.49 -1.94
CA LEU A 64 0.13 -17.62 -2.61
C LEU A 64 0.65 -16.17 -2.69
N PHE A 65 1.24 -15.62 -1.62
CA PHE A 65 1.86 -14.29 -1.69
C PHE A 65 3.01 -14.24 -2.69
N ARG A 66 3.90 -15.24 -2.69
CA ARG A 66 5.00 -15.36 -3.66
C ARG A 66 4.48 -15.45 -5.08
N HIS A 67 3.47 -16.28 -5.31
CA HIS A 67 2.83 -16.47 -6.61
C HIS A 67 2.22 -15.16 -7.13
N MET A 68 1.45 -14.44 -6.31
CA MET A 68 0.84 -13.18 -6.71
C MET A 68 1.88 -12.10 -7.03
N LEU A 69 2.88 -11.93 -6.16
CA LEU A 69 3.93 -10.93 -6.36
C LEU A 69 4.84 -11.29 -7.54
N GLY A 70 5.19 -12.56 -7.71
CA GLY A 70 5.97 -13.06 -8.83
C GLY A 70 5.28 -12.92 -10.18
N ASN A 71 3.95 -13.03 -10.23
CA ASN A 71 3.15 -12.82 -11.44
C ASN A 71 2.91 -11.35 -11.79
N THR A 72 3.33 -10.41 -10.94
CA THR A 72 3.28 -8.98 -11.27
C THR A 72 4.24 -8.68 -12.41
N GLU A 73 3.81 -7.87 -13.39
CA GLU A 73 4.67 -7.52 -14.54
C GLU A 73 6.03 -6.96 -14.06
N PRO A 74 7.17 -7.41 -14.64
CA PRO A 74 8.51 -7.03 -14.16
C PRO A 74 8.73 -5.52 -14.01
N ARG A 75 8.18 -4.71 -14.93
CA ARG A 75 8.25 -3.23 -14.88
C ARG A 75 7.57 -2.59 -13.66
N TYR A 76 6.70 -3.33 -12.98
CA TYR A 76 5.94 -2.89 -11.82
C TYR A 76 6.44 -3.48 -10.51
N GLN A 77 7.27 -4.53 -10.55
CA GLN A 77 7.78 -5.21 -9.35
C GLN A 77 8.55 -4.26 -8.44
N SER A 78 9.54 -3.52 -8.97
CA SER A 78 10.29 -2.51 -8.19
C SER A 78 9.37 -1.45 -7.56
N GLN A 79 8.31 -1.02 -8.27
CA GLN A 79 7.33 -0.06 -7.73
C GLN A 79 6.50 -0.67 -6.59
N GLY A 80 6.06 -1.92 -6.75
CA GLY A 80 5.31 -2.65 -5.72
C GLY A 80 6.15 -2.94 -4.49
N ALA A 81 7.38 -3.41 -4.70
CA ALA A 81 8.38 -3.67 -3.68
C ALA A 81 8.70 -2.41 -2.86
N THR A 82 8.88 -1.27 -3.53
CA THR A 82 9.08 0.04 -2.88
C THR A 82 7.92 0.38 -1.94
N LEU A 83 6.67 0.26 -2.41
CA LEU A 83 5.48 0.56 -1.59
C LEU A 83 5.35 -0.39 -0.39
N LEU A 84 5.57 -1.68 -0.61
CA LEU A 84 5.58 -2.70 0.45
C LEU A 84 6.65 -2.40 1.50
N ARG A 85 7.86 -2.04 1.07
CA ARG A 85 8.99 -1.74 1.95
C ARG A 85 8.71 -0.47 2.78
N LEU A 86 8.21 0.61 2.18
CA LEU A 86 7.83 1.81 2.94
C LEU A 86 6.79 1.53 4.04
N CYS A 87 5.72 0.80 3.69
CA CYS A 87 4.67 0.44 4.65
C CYS A 87 5.21 -0.50 5.74
N TYR A 88 6.04 -1.49 5.36
CA TYR A 88 6.69 -2.39 6.30
C TYR A 88 7.58 -1.64 7.30
N TYR A 89 8.48 -0.79 6.82
CA TYR A 89 9.38 -0.01 7.69
C TYR A 89 8.63 0.97 8.58
N SER A 90 7.54 1.58 8.11
CA SER A 90 6.70 2.44 8.95
C SER A 90 6.13 1.64 10.12
N GLN A 91 5.46 0.52 9.83
CA GLN A 91 4.81 -0.31 10.84
C GLN A 91 5.81 -1.00 11.78
N ARG A 92 6.91 -1.54 11.26
CA ARG A 92 7.94 -2.26 12.06
C ARG A 92 8.63 -1.36 13.07
N ASN A 93 8.76 -0.07 12.76
CA ASN A 93 9.49 0.88 13.60
C ASN A 93 8.62 1.61 14.63
N SER A 94 7.29 1.65 14.45
CA SER A 94 6.33 2.04 15.48
C SER A 94 4.91 1.95 14.95
N GLU A 95 4.04 1.26 15.70
CA GLU A 95 2.60 1.17 15.41
C GLU A 95 1.88 2.52 15.46
N ALA A 96 2.47 3.54 16.09
CA ALA A 96 1.92 4.88 16.10
C ALA A 96 2.08 5.60 14.75
N PHE A 97 3.02 5.16 13.89
CA PHE A 97 3.22 5.78 12.58
C PHE A 97 2.29 5.17 11.54
N LYS A 98 1.21 5.89 11.26
CA LYS A 98 0.33 5.58 10.14
C LYS A 98 0.92 6.12 8.85
N VAL A 99 0.83 5.33 7.78
CA VAL A 99 1.17 5.80 6.43
C VAL A 99 -0.05 6.51 5.86
N GLU A 100 -0.05 7.84 5.90
CA GLU A 100 -1.12 8.65 5.30
C GLU A 100 -1.13 8.48 3.77
N THR A 101 -2.31 8.16 3.21
CA THR A 101 -2.46 7.90 1.77
C THR A 101 -1.99 9.08 0.92
N LEU A 102 -2.31 10.31 1.33
CA LEU A 102 -1.86 11.50 0.61
C LEU A 102 -0.33 11.64 0.64
N GLY A 103 0.30 11.36 1.78
CA GLY A 103 1.76 11.42 1.93
C GLY A 103 2.43 10.43 1.00
N LEU A 104 1.99 9.18 1.02
CA LEU A 104 2.53 8.14 0.15
C LEU A 104 2.27 8.44 -1.33
N ALA A 105 1.11 9.01 -1.67
CA ALA A 105 0.76 9.33 -3.05
C ALA A 105 1.64 10.45 -3.63
N VAL A 106 2.04 11.42 -2.80
CA VAL A 106 2.99 12.46 -3.19
C VAL A 106 4.36 11.86 -3.51
N ILE A 107 4.86 10.98 -2.64
CA ILE A 107 6.13 10.28 -2.84
C ILE A 107 6.09 9.41 -4.10
N ASP A 108 5.08 8.55 -4.24
CA ASP A 108 4.91 7.61 -5.37
C ASP A 108 4.79 8.30 -6.74
N SER A 109 4.28 9.54 -6.76
CA SER A 109 4.15 10.32 -8.00
C SER A 109 5.48 10.82 -8.58
N GLY A 110 6.61 10.55 -7.91
CA GLY A 110 7.94 10.98 -8.37
C GLY A 110 8.16 12.49 -8.32
N ARG A 111 7.25 13.24 -7.67
CA ARG A 111 7.34 14.71 -7.56
C ARG A 111 8.34 15.16 -6.49
N ILE A 112 9.19 14.27 -6.00
CA ILE A 112 10.11 14.48 -4.88
C ILE A 112 11.11 15.57 -5.24
N ARG A 113 10.82 16.79 -4.78
CA ARG A 113 11.82 17.84 -4.51
C ARG A 113 11.48 18.42 -3.14
N PRO A 114 12.38 18.36 -2.14
CA PRO A 114 12.18 18.86 -0.78
C PRO A 114 11.78 20.35 -0.66
N ARG A 115 11.79 21.08 -1.79
CA ARG A 115 11.63 22.54 -1.86
C ARG A 115 10.55 23.02 -2.85
N SER A 116 9.72 22.17 -3.43
CA SER A 116 8.69 22.73 -4.33
C SER A 116 7.62 23.48 -3.52
N ALA A 117 7.44 24.75 -3.85
CA ALA A 117 6.42 25.61 -3.24
C ALA A 117 4.99 25.13 -3.58
N ASP A 118 4.86 24.28 -4.60
CA ASP A 118 3.60 23.80 -5.19
C ASP A 118 2.74 23.00 -4.21
N TYR A 119 3.34 22.41 -3.16
CA TYR A 119 2.62 21.56 -2.21
C TYR A 119 1.67 22.36 -1.30
N LYS A 120 2.09 23.55 -0.85
CA LYS A 120 1.25 24.40 0.00
C LYS A 120 -0.02 24.88 -0.71
N THR A 121 0.01 24.95 -2.04
CA THR A 121 -1.07 25.45 -2.90
C THR A 121 -1.79 24.36 -3.67
N MET A 122 -1.48 23.08 -3.43
CA MET A 122 -2.08 21.97 -4.17
C MET A 122 -3.59 21.92 -3.90
N SER A 123 -4.41 21.95 -4.96
CA SER A 123 -5.88 21.90 -4.83
C SER A 123 -6.37 20.56 -4.26
N VAL A 124 -7.60 20.54 -3.73
CA VAL A 124 -8.22 19.32 -3.18
C VAL A 124 -8.43 18.28 -4.29
N GLU A 125 -8.80 18.71 -5.49
CA GLU A 125 -8.99 17.84 -6.66
C GLU A 125 -7.68 17.15 -7.04
N LYS A 126 -6.56 17.89 -6.97
CA LYS A 126 -5.25 17.32 -7.26
C LYS A 126 -4.83 16.31 -6.21
N ARG A 127 -5.07 16.58 -4.92
CA ARG A 127 -4.84 15.62 -3.82
C ARG A 127 -5.64 14.34 -4.04
N ARG A 128 -6.94 14.47 -4.30
CA ARG A 128 -7.82 13.32 -4.56
C ARG A 128 -7.36 12.52 -5.78
N SER A 129 -6.94 13.20 -6.84
CA SER A 129 -6.40 12.55 -8.04
C SER A 129 -5.14 11.74 -7.72
N LEU A 130 -4.21 12.27 -6.92
CA LEU A 130 -3.02 11.53 -6.48
C LEU A 130 -3.40 10.29 -5.66
N CYS A 131 -4.28 10.44 -4.66
CA CYS A 131 -4.71 9.30 -3.84
C CYS A 131 -5.42 8.22 -4.67
N LYS A 132 -6.24 8.60 -5.67
CA LYS A 132 -6.88 7.64 -6.59
C LYS A 132 -5.86 6.86 -7.42
N VAL A 133 -4.84 7.55 -7.92
CA VAL A 133 -3.75 6.90 -8.67
C VAL A 133 -3.00 5.93 -7.76
N LEU A 134 -2.64 6.34 -6.54
CA LEU A 134 -2.00 5.47 -5.56
C LEU A 134 -2.86 4.23 -5.26
N GLU A 135 -4.16 4.39 -5.00
CA GLU A 135 -5.06 3.26 -4.72
C GLU A 135 -5.07 2.22 -5.87
N GLY A 136 -5.08 2.69 -7.13
CA GLY A 136 -4.94 1.82 -8.29
C GLY A 136 -3.55 1.15 -8.40
N ARG A 137 -2.50 1.88 -8.01
CA ARG A 137 -1.13 1.36 -7.97
C ARG A 137 -0.95 0.29 -6.89
N LEU A 138 -1.48 0.47 -5.68
CA LEU A 138 -1.47 -0.54 -4.63
C LEU A 138 -2.17 -1.83 -5.09
N ARG A 139 -3.32 -1.70 -5.77
CA ARG A 139 -4.05 -2.86 -6.32
C ARG A 139 -3.26 -3.60 -7.40
N SER A 140 -2.62 -2.87 -8.31
CA SER A 140 -1.95 -3.45 -9.49
C SER A 140 -0.51 -3.90 -9.24
N ARG A 141 0.26 -3.21 -8.39
CA ARG A 141 1.69 -3.49 -8.12
C ARG A 141 1.92 -4.29 -6.86
N CYS A 142 1.05 -4.17 -5.86
CA CYS A 142 1.15 -4.90 -4.61
C CYS A 142 0.09 -6.00 -4.51
N CYS A 143 -0.61 -6.33 -5.61
CA CYS A 143 -1.64 -7.37 -5.67
C CYS A 143 -2.78 -7.23 -4.64
N GLY A 144 -3.02 -6.01 -4.14
CA GLY A 144 -3.99 -5.77 -3.06
C GLY A 144 -3.54 -6.22 -1.68
N LEU A 145 -2.25 -6.54 -1.50
CA LEU A 145 -1.62 -6.81 -0.19
C LEU A 145 -1.52 -5.54 0.67
N LEU A 146 -1.53 -4.37 0.03
CA LEU A 146 -1.71 -3.07 0.65
C LEU A 146 -3.05 -2.45 0.23
N GLU A 147 -3.75 -1.84 1.18
CA GLU A 147 -5.07 -1.28 0.98
C GLU A 147 -5.24 0.11 1.62
N VAL A 148 -6.08 0.91 0.98
CA VAL A 148 -6.50 2.20 1.50
C VAL A 148 -7.64 2.00 2.49
N ARG A 149 -7.41 2.35 3.75
CA ARG A 149 -8.41 2.34 4.80
C ARG A 149 -9.03 3.73 4.96
N ARG A 150 -10.26 3.88 4.45
CA ARG A 150 -11.07 5.08 4.59
C ARG A 150 -11.75 5.05 5.96
N GLN A 151 -11.20 5.78 6.94
CA GLN A 151 -11.79 5.87 8.28
C GLN A 151 -12.40 7.26 8.47
N HIS A 152 -13.62 7.32 9.01
CA HIS A 152 -14.38 8.56 9.16
C HIS A 152 -14.05 9.36 10.43
N TYR A 153 -13.31 8.77 11.38
CA TYR A 153 -13.04 9.39 12.68
C TYR A 153 -11.58 9.20 13.09
N GLY A 154 -10.94 10.26 13.58
CA GLY A 154 -9.62 10.22 14.23
C GLY A 154 -8.40 10.31 13.31
N ASN A 155 -8.58 10.46 11.99
CA ASN A 155 -7.46 10.72 11.08
C ASN A 155 -7.21 12.21 10.88
N PRO A 156 -5.96 12.60 10.58
CA PRO A 156 -5.62 13.97 10.19
C PRO A 156 -6.45 14.45 9.00
N CYS A 157 -7.08 15.63 9.09
CA CYS A 157 -7.72 16.23 7.90
C CYS A 157 -6.66 16.89 7.05
N PHE A 158 -6.73 16.70 5.74
CA PHE A 158 -5.99 17.50 4.75
C PHE A 158 -6.94 18.34 3.89
N CYS A 159 -8.18 18.54 4.33
CA CYS A 159 -9.10 19.55 3.80
C CYS A 159 -8.59 20.97 4.11
N MET A 160 -8.68 21.92 3.17
CA MET A 160 -8.18 23.31 3.34
C MET A 160 -9.20 24.27 3.99
N THR A 161 -10.24 23.75 4.64
CA THR A 161 -11.40 24.53 5.12
C THR A 161 -11.47 24.61 6.65
N LYS A 162 -12.04 25.71 7.17
CA LYS A 162 -12.39 25.87 8.60
C LYS A 162 -13.84 25.41 8.85
N GLY A 163 -14.15 24.86 10.03
CA GLY A 163 -15.53 24.56 10.46
C GLY A 163 -15.96 23.11 10.21
N THR A 164 -17.27 22.83 10.11
CA THR A 164 -17.81 21.53 9.67
C THR A 164 -17.37 21.30 8.24
N HIS A 165 -16.37 20.44 8.04
CA HIS A 165 -15.74 20.24 6.74
C HIS A 165 -16.15 18.91 6.12
N ASP A 166 -16.29 18.92 4.79
CA ASP A 166 -16.47 17.72 4.00
C ASP A 166 -15.16 16.93 4.01
N HIS A 167 -15.12 15.89 4.83
CA HIS A 167 -13.99 14.96 4.90
C HIS A 167 -13.94 14.16 3.61
N ASP A 168 -12.93 14.40 2.79
CA ASP A 168 -12.66 13.50 1.67
C ASP A 168 -12.05 12.22 2.24
N SER A 169 -12.89 11.20 2.39
CA SER A 169 -12.54 9.92 2.99
C SER A 169 -11.39 9.18 2.29
N LEU A 170 -11.02 9.60 1.07
CA LEU A 170 -9.86 9.10 0.36
C LEU A 170 -8.61 9.93 0.66
N ILE A 171 -8.72 11.25 0.82
CA ILE A 171 -7.57 12.10 1.17
C ILE A 171 -7.13 11.84 2.61
N ASP A 172 -8.09 11.76 3.54
CA ASP A 172 -7.84 11.58 4.98
C ASP A 172 -7.68 10.08 5.35
N SER A 173 -7.39 9.23 4.36
CA SER A 173 -7.22 7.79 4.55
C SER A 173 -5.77 7.43 4.82
N THR A 174 -5.58 6.20 5.28
CA THR A 174 -4.24 5.62 5.54
C THR A 174 -4.06 4.33 4.77
N VAL A 175 -2.82 3.94 4.50
CA VAL A 175 -2.46 2.69 3.82
C VAL A 175 -2.03 1.66 4.84
N HIS A 176 -2.59 0.45 4.73
CA HIS A 176 -2.35 -0.67 5.65
C HIS A 176 -2.07 -1.94 4.87
N PHE A 177 -1.39 -2.90 5.49
CA PHE A 177 -1.45 -4.27 5.02
C PHE A 177 -2.88 -4.79 5.13
N MET A 178 -3.34 -5.48 4.10
CA MET A 178 -4.69 -6.05 4.08
C MET A 178 -4.92 -7.03 5.23
N HIS A 179 -3.85 -7.68 5.70
CA HIS A 179 -3.86 -8.62 6.80
C HIS A 179 -2.49 -8.73 7.47
N ARG A 180 -2.47 -9.10 8.75
CA ARG A 180 -1.24 -9.25 9.55
C ARG A 180 -0.26 -10.28 8.97
N THR A 181 -0.77 -11.36 8.39
CA THR A 181 0.06 -12.42 7.79
C THR A 181 0.91 -11.93 6.61
N VAL A 182 0.49 -10.88 5.92
CA VAL A 182 1.32 -10.25 4.85
C VAL A 182 2.54 -9.57 5.47
N PHE A 183 2.34 -8.87 6.59
CA PHE A 183 3.44 -8.25 7.32
C PHE A 183 4.40 -9.31 7.88
N GLU A 184 3.86 -10.39 8.45
CA GLU A 184 4.64 -11.51 8.97
C GLU A 184 5.44 -12.22 7.86
N PHE A 185 4.84 -12.44 6.68
CA PHE A 185 5.54 -12.93 5.51
C PHE A 185 6.75 -12.05 5.15
N LEU A 186 6.59 -10.73 5.13
CA LEU A 186 7.70 -9.80 4.84
C LEU A 186 8.74 -9.72 5.98
N GLU A 187 8.41 -10.15 7.19
CA GLU A 187 9.33 -10.18 8.32
C GLU A 187 10.26 -11.41 8.29
N VAL A 188 9.89 -12.47 7.57
CA VAL A 188 10.73 -13.66 7.41
C VAL A 188 12.05 -13.30 6.70
N PRO A 189 13.22 -13.58 7.32
CA PRO A 189 14.52 -13.33 6.70
C PRO A 189 14.63 -14.03 5.33
N GLY A 190 15.17 -13.33 4.34
CA GLY A 190 15.30 -13.85 2.97
C GLY A 190 14.13 -13.52 2.05
N ASN A 191 12.96 -13.12 2.56
CA ASN A 191 11.84 -12.78 1.67
C ASN A 191 12.06 -11.47 0.91
N TRP A 192 12.81 -10.53 1.46
CA TRP A 192 13.24 -9.34 0.72
C TRP A 192 14.26 -9.65 -0.39
N ASP A 193 14.87 -10.85 -0.37
CA ASP A 193 15.85 -11.28 -1.38
C ASP A 193 15.18 -11.85 -2.65
N LEU A 194 13.86 -12.04 -2.64
CA LEU A 194 13.10 -12.53 -3.80
C LEU A 194 13.17 -11.53 -4.95
N ASP A 195 13.36 -12.01 -6.18
CA ASP A 195 13.52 -11.19 -7.39
C ASP A 195 12.45 -10.09 -7.54
N PHE A 196 11.19 -10.42 -7.25
CA PHE A 196 10.05 -9.50 -7.37
C PHE A 196 9.91 -8.51 -6.19
N LEU A 197 10.76 -8.61 -5.16
CA LEU A 197 10.87 -7.68 -4.02
C LEU A 197 12.18 -6.89 -4.02
N GLN A 198 13.03 -7.09 -5.03
CA GLN A 198 14.25 -6.32 -5.22
C GLN A 198 13.92 -4.89 -5.67
N ILE A 199 14.75 -3.95 -5.21
CA ILE A 199 14.68 -2.52 -5.54
C ILE A 199 16.08 -2.00 -5.82
N GLU A 200 16.17 -0.77 -6.31
CA GLU A 200 17.44 -0.10 -6.58
C GLU A 200 18.25 0.15 -5.29
N ASP A 201 19.59 0.10 -5.40
CA ASP A 201 20.53 0.09 -4.27
C ASP A 201 20.53 1.38 -3.42
N ASP A 202 20.01 2.50 -3.94
CA ASP A 202 19.99 3.81 -3.27
C ASP A 202 18.71 4.06 -2.45
N PHE A 203 17.90 3.01 -2.24
CA PHE A 203 16.65 3.13 -1.52
C PHE A 203 16.82 3.24 0.01
N GLU A 204 16.53 4.44 0.53
CA GLU A 204 16.55 4.74 1.97
C GLU A 204 15.12 4.93 2.54
N PRO A 205 14.47 3.89 3.09
CA PRO A 205 13.06 3.95 3.49
C PRO A 205 12.82 4.97 4.60
N THR A 206 13.75 5.10 5.56
CA THR A 206 13.64 6.04 6.67
C THR A 206 13.73 7.49 6.19
N ALA A 207 14.63 7.78 5.24
CA ALA A 207 14.73 9.11 4.62
C ALA A 207 13.45 9.46 3.85
N ILE A 208 12.88 8.50 3.11
CA ILE A 208 11.64 8.71 2.36
C ILE A 208 10.45 8.95 3.31
N LEU A 209 10.36 8.20 4.41
CA LEU A 209 9.33 8.42 5.44
C LEU A 209 9.49 9.80 6.13
N ALA A 210 10.72 10.27 6.33
CA ALA A 210 10.99 11.62 6.83
C ALA A 210 10.50 12.69 5.84
N LEU A 211 10.79 12.52 4.54
CA LEU A 211 10.32 13.41 3.48
C LEU A 211 8.79 13.43 3.37
N MET A 212 8.16 12.26 3.47
CA MET A 212 6.70 12.14 3.51
C MET A 212 6.13 12.96 4.68
N SER A 213 6.68 12.77 5.88
CA SER A 213 6.26 13.49 7.09
C SER A 213 6.44 15.00 6.96
N LEU A 214 7.58 15.43 6.39
CA LEU A 214 7.84 16.85 6.10
C LEU A 214 6.79 17.45 5.16
N HIS A 215 6.40 16.75 4.11
CA HIS A 215 5.36 17.23 3.18
C HIS A 215 3.99 17.32 3.85
N LEU A 216 3.64 16.35 4.70
CA LEU A 216 2.40 16.40 5.49
C LEU A 216 2.41 17.58 6.47
N THR A 217 3.52 17.82 7.17
CA THR A 217 3.71 19.02 7.99
C THR A 217 3.48 20.29 7.17
N GLN A 218 4.11 20.41 6.00
CA GLN A 218 3.98 21.62 5.15
C GLN A 218 2.54 21.85 4.71
N LEU A 219 1.78 20.78 4.45
CA LEU A 219 0.35 20.85 4.13
C LEU A 219 -0.49 21.25 5.36
N SER A 220 -0.14 20.76 6.55
CA SER A 220 -0.81 21.09 7.81
C SER A 220 -0.53 22.52 8.30
N MET A 221 0.64 23.10 7.96
CA MET A 221 1.06 24.46 8.31
C MET A 221 0.31 25.59 7.58
N ASN A 222 -0.85 25.34 6.99
CA ASN A 222 -1.61 26.40 6.35
C ASN A 222 -2.25 27.34 7.39
N ARG A 223 -1.95 28.65 7.26
CA ARG A 223 -2.25 29.73 8.22
C ARG A 223 -3.73 29.93 8.55
N SER A 224 -4.65 29.28 7.82
CA SER A 224 -6.09 29.43 7.99
C SER A 224 -6.69 28.48 9.04
N THR A 225 -6.12 27.29 9.29
CA THR A 225 -6.72 26.28 10.19
C THR A 225 -5.82 26.03 11.39
N ASN A 226 -6.31 26.21 12.62
CA ASN A 226 -5.56 25.96 13.86
C ASN A 226 -5.37 24.44 14.07
N ARG A 227 -4.43 23.83 13.32
CA ARG A 227 -4.09 22.40 13.35
C ARG A 227 -2.71 22.17 13.96
N ALA A 228 -2.43 22.82 15.09
CA ALA A 228 -1.15 22.74 15.79
C ALA A 228 -0.81 21.28 16.13
N ALA A 229 -1.74 20.53 16.74
CA ALA A 229 -1.50 19.14 17.13
C ALA A 229 -1.11 18.21 15.96
N GLN A 230 -1.80 18.30 14.82
CA GLN A 230 -1.45 17.54 13.61
C GLN A 230 -0.10 17.96 13.03
N THR A 231 0.20 19.26 13.08
CA THR A 231 1.48 19.79 12.61
C THR A 231 2.62 19.27 13.49
N ASP A 232 2.44 19.29 14.80
CA ASP A 232 3.40 18.80 15.79
C ASP A 232 3.61 17.29 15.66
N GLU A 233 2.55 16.52 15.42
CA GLU A 233 2.62 15.08 15.15
C GLU A 233 3.50 14.80 13.92
N PHE A 234 3.21 15.40 12.77
CA PHE A 234 4.01 15.17 11.57
C PHE A 234 5.44 15.70 11.68
N LEU A 235 5.66 16.81 12.40
CA LEU A 235 7.00 17.31 12.69
C LEU A 235 7.78 16.31 13.53
N ASN A 236 7.17 15.75 14.58
CA ASN A 236 7.78 14.73 15.41
C ASN A 236 8.13 13.49 14.59
N ASN A 237 7.21 13.01 13.74
CA ASN A 237 7.44 11.88 12.84
C ASN A 237 8.63 12.16 11.90
N MET A 238 8.70 13.37 11.33
CA MET A 238 9.81 13.81 10.48
C MET A 238 11.15 13.76 11.23
N PHE A 239 11.22 14.28 12.46
CA PHE A 239 12.45 14.23 13.26
C PHE A 239 12.86 12.80 13.61
N VAL A 240 11.91 11.95 14.04
CA VAL A 240 12.20 10.55 14.38
C VAL A 240 12.75 9.79 13.17
N HIS A 241 12.13 9.94 12.00
CA HIS A 241 12.61 9.29 10.78
C HIS A 241 13.97 9.84 10.31
N SER A 242 14.21 11.15 10.45
CA SER A 242 15.50 11.78 10.10
C SER A 242 16.64 11.29 11.00
N ILE A 243 16.42 11.21 12.31
CA ILE A 243 17.42 10.68 13.26
C ILE A 243 17.72 9.21 12.96
N ARG A 244 16.70 8.42 12.59
CA ARG A 244 16.89 7.02 12.20
C ARG A 244 17.69 6.88 10.91
N ALA A 245 17.42 7.72 9.91
CA ALA A 245 18.16 7.74 8.66
C ALA A 245 19.64 8.09 8.87
N ASP A 246 19.94 9.05 9.75
CA ASP A 246 21.31 9.41 10.10
C ASP A 246 22.05 8.26 10.82
N ARG A 247 21.35 7.56 11.72
CA ARG A 247 21.91 6.36 12.39
C ARG A 247 22.19 5.22 11.41
N THR A 248 21.24 4.89 10.53
CA THR A 248 21.44 3.82 9.54
C THR A 248 22.59 4.16 8.58
N GLY A 249 22.70 5.43 8.16
CA GLY A 249 23.84 5.89 7.37
C GLY A 249 25.17 5.74 8.10
N ASN A 250 25.25 6.13 9.38
CA ASN A 250 26.45 5.98 10.19
C ASN A 250 26.83 4.51 10.46
N ASP A 251 25.86 3.64 10.71
CA ASP A 251 26.07 2.21 10.93
C ASP A 251 26.57 1.51 9.64
N ALA A 252 26.02 1.88 8.48
CA ALA A 252 26.47 1.38 7.18
C ALA A 252 27.90 1.84 6.84
N ILE A 253 28.28 3.07 7.22
CA ILE A 253 29.67 3.52 7.09
C ILE A 253 30.58 2.72 8.03
N ALA A 254 30.16 2.50 9.28
CA ALA A 254 30.96 1.77 10.27
C ALA A 254 31.22 0.30 9.86
N SER A 255 30.24 -0.39 9.26
CA SER A 255 30.38 -1.78 8.80
C SER A 255 31.30 -1.96 7.58
N VAL A 256 31.52 -0.91 6.79
CA VAL A 256 32.49 -0.92 5.67
C VAL A 256 33.93 -0.81 6.17
N PHE A 257 34.15 -0.29 7.38
CA PHE A 257 35.47 -0.10 7.98
C PHE A 257 35.86 -1.14 9.05
N SER A 258 34.99 -2.13 9.32
CA SER A 258 35.22 -3.24 10.26
C SER A 258 35.52 -4.55 9.54
#